data_AF-R5Y1F6-F1
#
_entry.id   AF-R5Y1F6-F1
#
_cell.length_a   1.000
_cell.length_b   1.000
_cell.length_c   1.000
_cell.angle_alpha   90.00
_cell.angle_beta   90.00
_cell.angle_gamma   90.00
#
_symmetry.space_group_name_H-M   'P 1'
#
loop_
_entity.id
_entity.type
_entity.pdbx_description
1 polymer ?
#
loop_
_entity_poly.entity_id
_entity_poly.type
_entity_poly.pdbx_seq_one_letter_code
_entity_poly.pdbx_strand_id
1 'polypeptide(L)'
;MIFRDLTANEIDARIGTVNEKGLTLLLYKDARCDMAILDETVGTERWQREHYEVKGNLYCRVGIKCETTSDWVWKSDCGTESYTEKQKGESSDSFKRACVNWGIGRELYTAPLIYIPAANNDGTPNYKAFEKNGKMTTYDKFKVTKMTVENKRIAELVIINTKSKKCVFSYSDKPVSNSASEPTKPQRTDPRNNMIVEVDKLVSEFAQMRGKTKAEVMSSLYASQNVYVNPGTDLSDFTLDQLQKAGSVLTKWIRKANES
;
A
#
# COMPACT_ATOMS: atom_id res chain seq x y z
N MET A 1 12.47 22.25 3.98
CA MET A 1 10.99 22.27 4.02
C MET A 1 10.49 20.85 4.25
N ILE A 2 9.67 20.64 5.28
CA ILE A 2 9.10 19.33 5.64
C ILE A 2 7.60 19.54 5.86
N PHE A 3 6.76 18.73 5.21
CA PHE A 3 5.32 18.72 5.44
C PHE A 3 4.98 17.83 6.63
N ARG A 4 4.03 18.29 7.45
CA ARG A 4 3.47 17.49 8.56
C ARG A 4 2.72 16.27 8.03
N ASP A 5 2.55 15.29 8.90
CA ASP A 5 1.70 14.13 8.63
C ASP A 5 0.21 14.47 8.78
N LEU A 6 -0.62 13.70 8.10
CA LEU A 6 -2.07 13.75 8.14
C LEU A 6 -2.60 13.24 9.47
N THR A 7 -3.65 13.89 9.93
CA THR A 7 -4.42 13.49 11.11
C THR A 7 -5.62 12.63 10.72
N ALA A 8 -6.19 11.91 11.68
CA ALA A 8 -7.36 11.05 11.47
C ALA A 8 -8.57 11.79 10.86
N ASN A 9 -8.74 13.08 11.16
CA ASN A 9 -9.89 13.86 10.67
C ASN A 9 -9.71 14.38 9.23
N GLU A 10 -8.50 14.28 8.67
CA GLU A 10 -8.18 14.71 7.30
C GLU A 10 -8.27 13.55 6.30
N ILE A 11 -8.64 12.36 6.77
CA ILE A 11 -8.66 11.14 6.00
C ILE A 11 -10.06 10.53 6.00
N ASP A 12 -10.52 10.22 4.80
CA ASP A 12 -11.73 9.47 4.55
C ASP A 12 -11.41 8.00 4.27
N ALA A 13 -12.31 7.11 4.66
CA ALA A 13 -12.27 5.69 4.31
C ALA A 13 -13.38 5.38 3.30
N ARG A 14 -13.02 5.23 2.02
CA ARG A 14 -13.97 4.82 0.97
C ARG A 14 -13.97 3.32 0.79
N ILE A 15 -15.12 2.81 0.37
CA ILE A 15 -15.27 1.43 -0.07
C ILE A 15 -14.46 1.23 -1.36
N GLY A 16 -13.58 0.23 -1.36
CA GLY A 16 -12.85 -0.22 -2.53
C GLY A 16 -13.62 -1.30 -3.29
N THR A 17 -13.73 -2.48 -2.68
CA THR A 17 -14.47 -3.63 -3.25
C THR A 17 -15.40 -4.20 -2.19
N VAL A 18 -16.58 -4.67 -2.60
CA VAL A 18 -17.55 -5.37 -1.75
C VAL A 18 -17.89 -6.70 -2.41
N ASN A 19 -17.92 -7.77 -1.61
CA ASN A 19 -18.43 -9.07 -2.00
C ASN A 19 -19.23 -9.69 -0.84
N GLU A 20 -19.64 -10.95 -0.98
CA GLU A 20 -20.40 -11.68 0.03
C GLU A 20 -19.63 -11.89 1.35
N LYS A 21 -18.30 -12.03 1.27
CA LYS A 21 -17.44 -12.31 2.43
C LYS A 21 -17.08 -11.06 3.22
N GLY A 22 -17.01 -9.91 2.56
CA GLY A 22 -16.54 -8.69 3.17
C GLY A 22 -16.36 -7.54 2.19
N LEU A 23 -15.77 -6.46 2.70
CA LEU A 23 -15.37 -5.32 1.90
C LEU A 23 -13.96 -4.86 2.24
N THR A 24 -13.35 -4.15 1.31
CA THR A 24 -12.10 -3.43 1.54
C THR A 24 -12.35 -1.93 1.63
N LEU A 25 -11.57 -1.26 2.46
CA LEU A 25 -11.53 0.20 2.50
C LEU A 25 -10.20 0.72 1.95
N LEU A 26 -10.27 1.89 1.32
CA LEU A 26 -9.13 2.66 0.86
C LEU A 26 -9.13 4.00 1.59
N LEU A 27 -7.98 4.36 2.15
CA LEU A 27 -7.80 5.68 2.75
C LEU A 27 -7.50 6.71 1.66
N TYR A 28 -8.12 7.88 1.75
CA TYR A 28 -7.81 9.00 0.88
C TYR A 28 -8.06 10.32 1.61
N LYS A 29 -7.40 11.37 1.15
CA LYS A 29 -7.68 12.75 1.56
C LYS A 29 -8.41 13.53 0.45
N ASP A 30 -9.09 14.57 0.86
CA ASP A 30 -9.62 15.56 -0.08
C ASP A 30 -8.53 16.56 -0.53
N ALA A 31 -8.83 17.35 -1.56
CA ALA A 31 -7.88 18.34 -2.08
C ALA A 31 -7.73 19.58 -1.19
N ARG A 32 -8.72 19.89 -0.33
CA ARG A 32 -8.68 21.02 0.60
C ARG A 32 -7.70 20.75 1.73
N CYS A 33 -7.53 19.49 2.13
CA CYS A 33 -6.48 19.05 3.04
C CYS A 33 -5.09 19.44 2.50
N ASP A 34 -4.82 19.19 1.21
CA ASP A 34 -3.54 19.60 0.61
C ASP A 34 -3.37 21.13 0.57
N MET A 35 -4.44 21.85 0.25
CA MET A 35 -4.43 23.32 0.25
C MET A 35 -4.11 23.87 1.65
N ALA A 36 -4.78 23.35 2.69
CA ALA A 36 -4.55 23.75 4.06
C ALA A 36 -3.11 23.45 4.50
N ILE A 37 -2.58 22.26 4.17
CA ILE A 37 -1.20 21.89 4.51
C ILE A 37 -0.18 22.78 3.77
N LEU A 38 -0.45 23.13 2.51
CA LEU A 38 0.39 24.08 1.76
C LEU A 38 0.36 25.47 2.41
N ASP A 39 -0.83 25.98 2.71
CA ASP A 39 -1.03 27.28 3.38
C ASP A 39 -0.31 27.31 4.74
N GLU A 40 -0.46 26.26 5.55
CA GLU A 40 0.19 26.11 6.86
C GLU A 40 1.73 26.03 6.76
N THR A 41 2.25 25.32 5.75
CA THR A 41 3.69 24.99 5.69
C THR A 41 4.50 26.06 4.97
N VAL A 42 3.97 26.63 3.89
CA VAL A 42 4.71 27.58 3.04
C VAL A 42 4.07 28.96 2.98
N GLY A 43 2.83 29.12 3.46
CA GLY A 43 2.07 30.36 3.35
C GLY A 43 1.27 30.44 2.06
N THR A 44 0.10 31.07 2.14
CA THR A 44 -0.90 31.17 1.06
C THR A 44 -0.36 31.80 -0.23
N GLU A 45 0.64 32.67 -0.14
CA GLU A 45 1.23 33.36 -1.31
C GLU A 45 2.46 32.63 -1.90
N ARG A 46 2.94 31.55 -1.28
CA ARG A 46 4.22 30.89 -1.66
C ARG A 46 4.05 29.52 -2.30
N TRP A 47 2.83 29.16 -2.66
CA TRP A 47 2.54 28.04 -3.53
C TRP A 47 1.58 28.44 -4.64
N GLN A 48 1.65 27.72 -5.76
CA GLN A 48 0.73 27.87 -6.88
C GLN A 48 0.52 26.53 -7.56
N ARG A 49 -0.53 26.44 -8.36
CA ARG A 49 -0.81 25.23 -9.15
C ARG A 49 -1.27 25.60 -10.54
N GLU A 50 -1.02 24.69 -11.47
CA GLU A 50 -1.46 24.81 -12.86
C GLU A 50 -1.88 23.45 -13.38
N HIS A 51 -2.98 23.42 -14.14
CA HIS A 51 -3.45 22.25 -14.85
C HIS A 51 -3.10 22.39 -16.33
N TYR A 52 -2.60 21.31 -16.91
CA TYR A 52 -2.21 21.26 -18.32
C TYR A 52 -2.36 19.85 -18.87
N GLU A 53 -2.50 19.73 -20.19
CA GLU A 53 -2.69 18.43 -20.83
C GLU A 53 -1.35 17.88 -21.35
N VAL A 54 -1.13 16.57 -21.15
CA VAL A 54 -0.02 15.84 -21.75
C VAL A 54 -0.56 14.56 -22.38
N LYS A 55 -0.47 14.47 -23.71
CA LYS A 55 -0.93 13.31 -24.49
C LYS A 55 -2.38 12.91 -24.16
N GLY A 56 -3.29 13.88 -24.04
CA GLY A 56 -4.70 13.63 -23.75
C GLY A 56 -5.05 13.34 -22.29
N ASN A 57 -4.09 13.42 -21.36
CA ASN A 57 -4.36 13.26 -19.92
C ASN A 57 -4.17 14.60 -19.19
N LEU A 58 -5.01 14.87 -18.19
CA LEU A 58 -4.88 16.07 -17.37
C LEU A 58 -3.81 15.89 -16.29
N TYR A 59 -2.79 16.73 -16.36
CA TYR A 59 -1.75 16.87 -15.36
C TYR A 59 -2.03 18.09 -14.49
N CYS A 60 -1.52 18.03 -13.26
CA CYS A 60 -1.36 19.21 -12.42
C CYS A 60 0.11 19.33 -12.04
N ARG A 61 0.64 20.56 -12.04
CA ARG A 61 1.90 20.88 -11.36
C ARG A 61 1.63 21.79 -10.17
N VAL A 62 2.32 21.52 -9.07
CA VAL A 62 2.32 22.35 -7.87
C VAL A 62 3.71 22.95 -7.72
N GLY A 63 3.75 24.28 -7.72
CA GLY A 63 4.95 25.10 -7.61
C GLY A 63 5.09 25.65 -6.20
N ILE A 64 6.28 25.54 -5.60
CA ILE A 64 6.61 26.16 -4.32
C ILE A 64 7.77 27.12 -4.52
N LYS A 65 7.65 28.32 -3.96
CA LYS A 65 8.69 29.35 -4.08
C LYS A 65 9.92 28.97 -3.26
N CYS A 66 11.07 28.86 -3.93
CA CYS A 66 12.34 28.62 -3.30
C CYS A 66 12.81 29.89 -2.58
N GLU A 67 13.01 29.85 -1.27
CA GLU A 67 13.44 31.03 -0.52
C GLU A 67 14.85 31.49 -0.91
N THR A 68 15.73 30.57 -1.31
CA THR A 68 17.13 30.90 -1.63
C THR A 68 17.31 31.48 -3.02
N THR A 69 16.55 31.01 -4.02
CA THR A 69 16.68 31.49 -5.41
C THR A 69 15.55 32.41 -5.85
N SER A 70 14.47 32.51 -5.08
CA SER A 70 13.21 33.16 -5.46
C SER A 70 12.49 32.55 -6.66
N ASP A 71 12.97 31.42 -7.20
CA ASP A 71 12.34 30.70 -8.31
C ASP A 71 11.22 29.77 -7.83
N TRP A 72 10.37 29.36 -8.76
CA TRP A 72 9.37 28.32 -8.53
C TRP A 72 9.93 26.94 -8.84
N VAL A 73 9.97 26.08 -7.83
CA VAL A 73 10.26 24.65 -8.03
C VAL A 73 8.93 23.94 -8.24
N TRP A 74 8.82 23.14 -9.31
CA TRP A 74 7.59 22.48 -9.71
C TRP A 74 7.67 20.97 -9.56
N LYS A 75 6.57 20.35 -9.10
CA LYS A 75 6.37 18.90 -9.20
C LYS A 75 5.02 18.61 -9.81
N SER A 76 4.93 17.58 -10.64
CA SER A 76 3.72 17.28 -11.41
C SER A 76 3.35 15.80 -11.36
N ASP A 77 2.06 15.50 -11.54
CA ASP A 77 1.52 14.16 -11.72
C ASP A 77 0.22 14.21 -12.54
N CYS A 78 -0.18 13.08 -13.11
CA CYS A 78 -1.43 12.91 -13.86
C CYS A 78 -2.57 12.48 -12.93
N GLY A 79 -3.79 12.90 -13.27
CA GLY A 79 -5.00 12.43 -12.60
C GLY A 79 -5.58 11.19 -13.29
N THR A 80 -6.48 10.51 -12.60
CA THR A 80 -7.37 9.52 -13.22
C THR A 80 -8.81 9.99 -13.18
N GLU A 81 -9.56 9.82 -14.28
CA GLU A 81 -10.98 10.19 -14.34
C GLU A 81 -11.80 9.48 -13.24
N SER A 82 -12.76 10.22 -12.66
CA SER A 82 -13.77 9.63 -11.77
C SER A 82 -15.01 9.14 -12.53
N TYR A 83 -15.76 8.21 -11.94
CA TYR A 83 -16.98 7.67 -12.57
C TYR A 83 -18.19 8.62 -12.55
N THR A 84 -18.25 9.59 -11.63
CA THR A 84 -19.47 10.40 -11.40
C THR A 84 -19.32 11.88 -11.71
N GLU A 85 -18.11 12.41 -11.91
CA GLU A 85 -17.83 13.77 -12.40
C GLU A 85 -16.40 13.75 -13.00
N LYS A 86 -16.25 13.16 -14.19
CA LYS A 86 -14.94 12.80 -14.78
C LYS A 86 -13.89 13.89 -14.67
N GLN A 87 -14.19 15.08 -15.21
CA GLN A 87 -13.26 16.23 -15.27
C GLN A 87 -12.89 16.80 -13.89
N LYS A 88 -13.87 16.96 -12.99
CA LYS A 88 -13.60 17.49 -11.64
C LYS A 88 -12.82 16.49 -10.78
N GLY A 89 -13.11 15.20 -10.96
CA GLY A 89 -12.39 14.11 -10.31
C GLY A 89 -10.94 14.05 -10.76
N GLU A 90 -10.69 14.10 -12.06
CA GLU A 90 -9.34 14.06 -12.65
C GLU A 90 -8.48 15.26 -12.21
N SER A 91 -9.06 16.47 -12.23
CA SER A 91 -8.37 17.70 -11.79
C SER A 91 -7.97 17.66 -10.30
N SER A 92 -8.85 17.14 -9.44
CA SER A 92 -8.56 17.00 -8.02
C SER A 92 -7.55 15.89 -7.75
N ASP A 93 -7.63 14.79 -8.49
CA ASP A 93 -6.71 13.67 -8.35
C ASP A 93 -5.28 14.05 -8.78
N SER A 94 -5.12 14.70 -9.94
CA SER A 94 -3.82 15.17 -10.43
C SER A 94 -3.16 16.15 -9.46
N PHE A 95 -3.93 17.08 -8.89
CA PHE A 95 -3.45 18.00 -7.86
C PHE A 95 -2.96 17.24 -6.61
N LYS A 96 -3.78 16.33 -6.07
CA LYS A 96 -3.41 15.56 -4.87
C LYS A 96 -2.16 14.71 -5.09
N ARG A 97 -1.99 14.16 -6.29
CA ARG A 97 -0.82 13.35 -6.67
C ARG A 97 0.43 14.22 -6.83
N ALA A 98 0.33 15.41 -7.42
CA ALA A 98 1.42 16.38 -7.43
C ALA A 98 1.86 16.78 -6.00
N CYS A 99 0.93 16.93 -5.07
CA CYS A 99 1.23 17.16 -3.65
C CYS A 99 1.95 15.98 -2.96
N VAL A 100 1.69 14.73 -3.36
CA VAL A 100 2.44 13.56 -2.87
C VAL A 100 3.93 13.65 -3.26
N ASN A 101 4.24 14.18 -4.43
CA ASN A 101 5.64 14.40 -4.86
C ASN A 101 6.36 15.42 -3.95
N TRP A 102 5.63 16.32 -3.31
CA TRP A 102 6.15 17.24 -2.28
C TRP A 102 6.31 16.62 -0.90
N GLY A 103 5.57 15.55 -0.60
CA GLY A 103 5.62 14.88 0.70
C GLY A 103 4.26 14.72 1.37
N ILE A 104 3.22 15.37 0.85
CA ILE A 104 1.92 15.44 1.53
C ILE A 104 1.15 14.13 1.34
N GLY A 105 0.81 13.46 2.44
CA GLY A 105 0.00 12.24 2.44
C GLY A 105 0.71 10.98 1.91
N ARG A 106 2.05 10.94 1.95
CA ARG A 106 2.83 9.75 1.56
C ARG A 106 2.58 8.56 2.48
N GLU A 107 2.31 8.83 3.75
CA GLU A 107 1.96 7.84 4.77
C GLU A 107 0.70 7.04 4.40
N LEU A 108 -0.21 7.58 3.58
CA LEU A 108 -1.40 6.82 3.12
C LEU A 108 -1.02 5.58 2.30
N TYR A 109 0.14 5.59 1.63
CA TYR A 109 0.65 4.43 0.88
C TYR A 109 1.22 3.33 1.79
N THR A 110 1.35 3.61 3.09
CA THR A 110 1.84 2.65 4.09
C THR A 110 0.69 1.99 4.85
N ALA A 111 -0.56 2.34 4.53
CA ALA A 111 -1.74 1.78 5.16
C ALA A 111 -1.77 0.25 5.03
N PRO A 112 -2.19 -0.47 6.08
CA PRO A 112 -2.41 -1.92 5.98
C PRO A 112 -3.56 -2.22 5.02
N LEU A 113 -3.70 -3.49 4.62
CA LEU A 113 -4.94 -3.93 3.95
C LEU A 113 -6.11 -3.81 4.93
N ILE A 114 -7.00 -2.85 4.68
CA ILE A 114 -8.20 -2.66 5.50
C ILE A 114 -9.30 -3.56 4.94
N TYR A 115 -9.45 -4.74 5.52
CA TYR A 115 -10.52 -5.68 5.20
C TYR A 115 -11.52 -5.75 6.36
N ILE A 116 -12.80 -5.62 6.04
CA ILE A 116 -13.91 -5.73 6.99
C ILE A 116 -14.75 -6.94 6.59
N PRO A 117 -14.77 -8.02 7.39
CA PRO A 117 -15.63 -9.16 7.10
C PRO A 117 -17.10 -8.76 7.24
N ALA A 118 -17.99 -9.38 6.46
CA ALA A 118 -19.41 -9.06 6.46
C ALA A 118 -20.05 -9.21 7.85
N ALA A 119 -19.60 -10.21 8.61
CA ALA A 119 -19.97 -10.44 9.99
C ALA A 119 -18.73 -10.74 10.86
N ASN A 120 -18.88 -10.52 12.17
CA ASN A 120 -17.91 -10.93 13.18
C ASN A 120 -18.01 -12.44 13.46
N ASN A 121 -17.08 -12.95 14.26
CA ASN A 121 -17.06 -14.36 14.68
C ASN A 121 -18.32 -14.78 15.44
N ASP A 122 -19.02 -13.84 16.09
CA ASP A 122 -20.30 -14.05 16.78
C ASP A 122 -21.52 -14.01 15.84
N GLY A 123 -21.31 -13.88 14.53
CA GLY A 123 -22.35 -13.77 13.52
C GLY A 123 -22.98 -12.38 13.39
N THR A 124 -22.56 -11.39 14.19
CA THR A 124 -23.11 -10.03 14.10
C THR A 124 -22.57 -9.29 12.88
N PRO A 125 -23.42 -8.64 12.06
CA PRO A 125 -22.96 -7.95 10.85
C PRO A 125 -22.16 -6.69 11.18
N ASN A 126 -21.04 -6.47 10.48
CA ASN A 126 -20.21 -5.26 10.61
C ASN A 126 -20.77 -4.07 9.82
N TYR A 127 -21.56 -4.35 8.78
CA TYR A 127 -22.24 -3.38 7.96
C TYR A 127 -23.47 -4.01 7.28
N LYS A 128 -24.39 -3.16 6.80
CA LYS A 128 -25.58 -3.63 6.08
C LYS A 128 -25.28 -3.82 4.58
N ALA A 129 -24.91 -5.04 4.21
CA ALA A 129 -24.74 -5.44 2.82
C ALA A 129 -26.09 -5.78 2.16
N PHE A 130 -26.24 -5.47 0.87
CA PHE A 130 -27.36 -5.90 0.04
C PHE A 130 -26.92 -6.05 -1.42
N GLU A 131 -27.65 -6.84 -2.19
CA GLU A 131 -27.41 -6.97 -3.63
C GLU A 131 -28.15 -5.87 -4.39
N LYS A 132 -27.46 -5.25 -5.36
CA LYS A 132 -28.05 -4.30 -6.31
C LYS A 132 -27.48 -4.58 -7.69
N ASN A 133 -28.34 -4.88 -8.66
CA ASN A 133 -27.96 -5.20 -10.04
C ASN A 133 -26.91 -6.33 -10.14
N GLY A 134 -27.08 -7.42 -9.38
CA GLY A 134 -26.15 -8.56 -9.40
C GLY A 134 -24.80 -8.29 -8.71
N LYS A 135 -24.65 -7.18 -7.99
CA LYS A 135 -23.43 -6.82 -7.27
C LYS A 135 -23.74 -6.50 -5.80
N MET A 136 -22.92 -7.02 -4.90
CA MET A 136 -22.97 -6.67 -3.48
C MET A 136 -22.55 -5.21 -3.28
N THR A 137 -23.28 -4.50 -2.43
CA THR A 137 -23.01 -3.11 -2.08
C THR A 137 -23.48 -2.80 -0.66
N THR A 138 -23.14 -1.63 -0.15
CA THR A 138 -23.58 -1.11 1.15
C THR A 138 -23.71 0.41 1.06
N TYR A 139 -24.66 0.96 1.81
CA TYR A 139 -24.80 2.41 2.03
C TYR A 139 -24.20 2.87 3.36
N ASP A 140 -23.70 1.93 4.17
CA ASP A 140 -23.03 2.28 5.41
C ASP A 140 -21.72 3.03 5.10
N LYS A 141 -21.42 4.03 5.93
CA LYS A 141 -20.21 4.85 5.80
C LYS A 141 -19.23 4.51 6.91
N PHE A 142 -17.94 4.60 6.58
CA PHE A 142 -16.84 4.30 7.49
C PHE A 142 -16.05 5.56 7.80
N LYS A 143 -15.59 5.70 9.04
CA LYS A 143 -14.84 6.86 9.49
C LYS A 143 -13.59 6.42 10.25
N VAL A 144 -12.45 7.02 9.91
CA VAL A 144 -11.23 6.91 10.71
C VAL A 144 -11.43 7.72 11.99
N THR A 145 -11.27 7.09 13.15
CA THR A 145 -11.40 7.75 14.46
C THR A 145 -10.06 7.93 15.15
N LYS A 146 -9.08 7.09 14.82
CA LYS A 146 -7.71 7.18 15.31
C LYS A 146 -6.76 6.83 14.19
N MET A 147 -5.72 7.64 14.03
CA MET A 147 -4.58 7.35 13.18
C MET A 147 -3.34 8.00 13.81
N THR A 148 -2.24 7.26 13.85
CA THR A 148 -0.92 7.79 14.21
C THR A 148 0.08 7.48 13.12
N VAL A 149 1.07 8.35 12.96
CA VAL A 149 2.13 8.22 11.97
C VAL A 149 3.47 8.26 12.70
N GLU A 150 4.29 7.23 12.50
CA GLU A 150 5.65 7.12 13.03
C GLU A 150 6.58 6.88 11.84
N ASN A 151 7.68 7.64 11.73
CA ASN A 151 8.64 7.53 10.62
C ASN A 151 7.99 7.58 9.21
N LYS A 152 6.99 8.47 9.01
CA LYS A 152 6.21 8.60 7.77
C LYS A 152 5.41 7.34 7.38
N ARG A 153 5.14 6.46 8.36
CA ARG A 153 4.32 5.25 8.19
C ARG A 153 3.15 5.26 9.17
N ILE A 154 1.99 4.76 8.74
CA ILE A 154 0.83 4.56 9.61
C ILE A 154 1.18 3.51 10.66
N ALA A 155 1.21 3.93 11.92
CA ALA A 155 1.57 3.08 13.06
C ALA A 155 0.33 2.54 13.78
N GLU A 156 -0.73 3.34 13.91
CA GLU A 156 -2.01 2.90 14.47
C GLU A 156 -3.15 3.39 13.58
N LEU A 157 -4.21 2.60 13.45
CA LEU A 157 -5.41 2.96 12.68
C LEU A 157 -6.65 2.32 13.31
N VAL A 158 -7.71 3.11 13.52
CA VAL A 158 -9.02 2.63 13.99
C VAL A 158 -10.11 3.21 13.11
N ILE A 159 -11.00 2.33 12.63
CA ILE A 159 -12.12 2.69 11.77
C ILE A 159 -13.41 2.18 12.38
N ILE A 160 -14.43 3.03 12.38
CA ILE A 160 -15.77 2.70 12.83
C ILE A 160 -16.76 2.71 11.66
N ASN A 161 -17.83 1.92 11.79
CA ASN A 161 -19.04 2.13 11.02
C ASN A 161 -19.81 3.29 11.65
N THR A 162 -20.09 4.33 10.87
CA THR A 162 -20.70 5.59 11.35
C THR A 162 -22.14 5.42 11.84
N LYS A 163 -22.87 4.42 11.35
CA LYS A 163 -24.26 4.15 11.73
C LYS A 163 -24.37 3.30 12.99
N SER A 164 -23.62 2.19 13.05
CA SER A 164 -23.62 1.31 14.22
C SER A 164 -22.72 1.80 15.35
N LYS A 165 -21.82 2.76 15.07
CA LYS A 165 -20.76 3.25 15.96
C LYS A 165 -19.78 2.17 16.43
N LYS A 166 -19.84 0.97 15.85
CA LYS A 166 -18.94 -0.13 16.18
C LYS A 166 -17.57 0.07 15.52
N CYS A 167 -16.52 -0.29 16.25
CA CYS A 167 -15.20 -0.51 15.66
C CYS A 167 -15.27 -1.70 14.72
N VAL A 168 -14.88 -1.51 13.47
CA VAL A 168 -14.92 -2.52 12.41
C VAL A 168 -13.54 -2.87 11.87
N PHE A 169 -12.53 -2.08 12.25
CA PHE A 169 -11.12 -2.35 11.92
C PHE A 169 -10.20 -1.65 12.93
N SER A 170 -9.18 -2.36 13.38
CA SER A 170 -8.09 -1.82 14.19
C SER A 170 -6.74 -2.36 13.72
N TYR A 171 -5.71 -1.53 13.80
CA TYR A 171 -4.34 -1.87 13.44
C TYR A 171 -3.37 -1.14 14.36
N SER A 172 -2.28 -1.83 14.72
CA SER A 172 -1.13 -1.30 15.44
C SER A 172 0.13 -2.00 14.95
N ASP A 173 1.16 -1.23 14.60
CA ASP A 173 2.49 -1.72 14.19
C ASP A 173 3.44 -1.91 15.39
N LYS A 174 2.98 -1.62 16.61
CA LYS A 174 3.73 -1.89 17.85
C LYS A 174 3.64 -3.38 18.20
N PRO A 175 4.74 -4.00 18.68
CA PRO A 175 4.69 -5.36 19.20
C PRO A 175 3.64 -5.42 20.32
N VAL A 176 2.64 -6.25 20.11
CA VAL A 176 1.51 -6.43 21.03
C VAL A 176 2.06 -6.99 22.34
N SER A 177 2.03 -6.20 23.42
CA SER A 177 2.08 -6.79 24.77
C SER A 177 0.75 -7.53 24.99
N ASN A 178 0.86 -8.81 25.32
CA ASN A 178 -0.24 -9.79 25.40
C ASN A 178 -1.54 -9.27 26.04
N SER A 179 -2.61 -9.25 25.25
CA SER A 179 -3.96 -9.64 25.70
C SER A 179 -4.83 -10.07 24.51
N ALA A 180 -4.91 -11.40 24.34
CA ALA A 180 -5.84 -12.24 23.56
C ALA A 180 -6.85 -11.59 22.59
N SER A 181 -6.67 -11.83 21.28
CA SER A 181 -7.48 -12.74 20.43
C SER A 181 -7.14 -12.51 18.95
N GLU A 182 -6.37 -13.43 18.37
CA GLU A 182 -6.03 -13.44 16.93
C GLU A 182 -7.25 -13.88 16.09
N PRO A 183 -7.44 -13.23 14.94
CA PRO A 183 -7.50 -14.00 13.69
C PRO A 183 -6.37 -13.62 12.73
N THR A 184 -5.75 -14.67 12.20
CA THR A 184 -4.67 -14.73 11.23
C THR A 184 -5.00 -13.99 9.91
N LYS A 185 -4.04 -13.17 9.44
CA LYS A 185 -4.10 -12.37 8.19
C LYS A 185 -4.23 -13.26 6.93
N PRO A 186 -5.10 -12.93 5.96
CA PRO A 186 -4.85 -13.20 4.56
C PRO A 186 -4.13 -12.00 3.92
N GLN A 187 -2.85 -12.15 3.59
CA GLN A 187 -2.06 -11.15 2.85
C GLN A 187 -2.45 -11.18 1.36
N ARG A 188 -2.67 -10.01 0.75
CA ARG A 188 -2.70 -9.85 -0.71
C ARG A 188 -1.29 -10.07 -1.25
N THR A 189 -1.12 -11.05 -2.12
CA THR A 189 0.19 -11.48 -2.62
C THR A 189 0.64 -10.63 -3.80
N ASP A 190 1.68 -9.81 -3.60
CA ASP A 190 2.54 -9.35 -4.68
C ASP A 190 3.07 -10.60 -5.43
N PRO A 191 2.99 -10.67 -6.78
CA PRO A 191 3.58 -11.77 -7.56
C PRO A 191 5.05 -12.04 -7.18
N ARG A 192 5.80 -11.01 -6.76
CA ARG A 192 7.15 -11.13 -6.23
C ARG A 192 7.19 -11.85 -4.88
N ASN A 193 6.27 -11.56 -3.96
CA ASN A 193 6.20 -12.23 -2.66
C ASN A 193 5.85 -13.71 -2.80
N ASN A 194 4.96 -14.07 -3.73
CA ASN A 194 4.69 -15.48 -4.04
C ASN A 194 5.94 -16.19 -4.54
N MET A 195 6.67 -15.55 -5.44
CA MET A 195 7.89 -16.10 -6.02
C MET A 195 9.02 -16.22 -4.98
N ILE A 196 9.15 -15.26 -4.05
CA ILE A 196 10.10 -15.34 -2.92
C ILE A 196 9.78 -16.57 -2.05
N VAL A 197 8.51 -16.77 -1.69
CA VAL A 197 8.08 -17.91 -0.89
C VAL A 197 8.34 -19.24 -1.61
N GLU A 198 8.07 -19.28 -2.91
CA GLU A 198 8.32 -20.47 -3.75
C GLU A 198 9.81 -20.80 -3.84
N VAL A 199 10.66 -19.80 -4.08
CA VAL A 199 12.12 -19.99 -4.12
C VAL A 199 12.67 -20.39 -2.75
N ASP A 200 12.23 -19.77 -1.64
CA ASP A 200 12.65 -20.17 -0.29
C ASP A 200 12.25 -21.61 0.04
N LYS A 201 11.08 -22.06 -0.43
CA LYS A 201 10.65 -23.45 -0.30
C LYS A 201 11.61 -24.40 -1.02
N LEU A 202 11.99 -24.09 -2.26
CA LEU A 202 12.95 -24.89 -3.02
C LEU A 202 14.35 -24.91 -2.39
N VAL A 203 14.80 -23.78 -1.84
CA VAL A 203 16.06 -23.71 -1.07
C VAL A 203 15.98 -24.62 0.16
N SER A 204 14.86 -24.58 0.89
CA SER A 204 14.62 -25.41 2.07
C SER A 204 14.59 -26.91 1.74
N GLU A 205 13.89 -27.28 0.66
CA GLU A 205 13.78 -28.65 0.19
C GLU A 205 15.14 -29.21 -0.20
N PHE A 206 15.92 -28.48 -1.01
CA PHE A 206 17.25 -28.92 -1.42
C PHE A 206 18.23 -28.98 -0.25
N ALA A 207 18.15 -28.03 0.70
CA ALA A 207 18.94 -28.03 1.92
C ALA A 207 18.69 -29.31 2.73
N GLN A 208 17.43 -29.70 2.91
CA GLN A 208 17.04 -30.93 3.61
C GLN A 208 17.54 -32.18 2.88
N MET A 209 17.37 -32.27 1.56
CA MET A 209 17.81 -33.42 0.76
C MET A 209 19.33 -33.67 0.83
N ARG A 210 20.13 -32.61 0.97
CA ARG A 210 21.60 -32.68 0.96
C ARG A 210 22.23 -32.52 2.35
N GLY A 211 21.42 -32.42 3.41
CA GLY A 211 21.92 -32.17 4.77
C GLY A 211 22.71 -30.86 4.90
N LYS A 212 22.35 -29.84 4.11
CA LYS A 212 22.99 -28.53 4.08
C LYS A 212 22.13 -27.48 4.77
N THR A 213 22.73 -26.38 5.14
CA THR A 213 22.03 -25.17 5.59
C THR A 213 21.52 -24.36 4.39
N LYS A 214 20.47 -23.54 4.60
CA LYS A 214 19.98 -22.61 3.58
C LYS A 214 21.08 -21.69 3.06
N ALA A 215 21.98 -21.23 3.95
CA ALA A 215 23.10 -20.37 3.59
C ALA A 215 24.08 -21.04 2.61
N GLU A 216 24.37 -22.32 2.78
CA GLU A 216 25.23 -23.09 1.87
C GLU A 216 24.58 -23.33 0.51
N VAL A 217 23.25 -23.53 0.49
CA VAL A 217 22.47 -23.64 -0.76
C VAL A 217 22.44 -22.31 -1.50
N MET A 218 22.23 -21.20 -0.78
CA MET A 218 22.27 -19.85 -1.35
C MET A 218 23.66 -19.49 -1.86
N SER A 219 24.72 -19.85 -1.14
CA SER A 219 26.11 -19.67 -1.60
C SER A 219 26.38 -20.42 -2.90
N SER A 220 25.88 -21.66 -3.01
CA SER A 220 25.97 -22.45 -4.24
C SER A 220 25.16 -21.82 -5.38
N LEU A 221 24.03 -21.19 -5.06
CA LEU A 221 23.15 -20.53 -6.03
C LEU A 221 23.83 -19.30 -6.64
N TYR A 222 24.53 -18.50 -5.83
CA TYR A 222 25.35 -17.37 -6.30
C TYR A 222 26.49 -17.81 -7.22
N ALA A 223 27.06 -19.00 -6.96
CA ALA A 223 28.13 -19.56 -7.79
C ALA A 223 27.63 -20.14 -9.13
N SER A 224 26.30 -20.26 -9.32
CA SER A 224 25.73 -20.72 -10.58
C SER A 224 25.73 -19.59 -11.62
N GLN A 225 26.32 -19.82 -12.80
CA GLN A 225 26.56 -18.81 -13.86
C GLN A 225 25.30 -18.09 -14.42
N ASN A 226 24.11 -18.39 -13.91
CA ASN A 226 22.82 -17.93 -14.43
C ASN A 226 22.03 -17.01 -13.48
N VAL A 227 22.51 -16.77 -12.26
CA VAL A 227 21.83 -15.91 -11.26
C VAL A 227 22.82 -14.81 -10.86
N TYR A 228 22.94 -13.76 -11.70
CA TYR A 228 23.85 -12.62 -11.46
C TYR A 228 23.42 -11.83 -10.21
N VAL A 229 23.90 -12.25 -9.04
CA VAL A 229 23.59 -11.67 -7.73
C VAL A 229 24.87 -11.62 -6.89
N ASN A 230 25.06 -10.55 -6.13
CA ASN A 230 26.21 -10.43 -5.24
C ASN A 230 26.12 -11.49 -4.11
N PRO A 231 27.24 -12.13 -3.74
CA PRO A 231 27.25 -13.04 -2.60
C PRO A 231 26.76 -12.34 -1.32
N GLY A 232 25.76 -12.93 -0.66
CA GLY A 232 25.20 -12.41 0.59
C GLY A 232 23.93 -11.56 0.47
N THR A 233 23.39 -11.36 -0.74
CA THR A 233 22.10 -10.70 -0.96
C THR A 233 20.92 -11.58 -0.51
N ASP A 234 20.00 -11.06 0.29
CA ASP A 234 18.82 -11.84 0.73
C ASP A 234 17.84 -12.08 -0.43
N LEU A 235 17.05 -13.17 -0.39
CA LEU A 235 16.03 -13.45 -1.42
C LEU A 235 15.01 -12.32 -1.57
N SER A 236 14.74 -11.58 -0.49
CA SER A 236 13.85 -10.41 -0.53
C SER A 236 14.38 -9.28 -1.41
N ASP A 237 15.69 -9.20 -1.64
CA ASP A 237 16.33 -8.19 -2.48
C ASP A 237 16.42 -8.61 -3.96
N PHE A 238 16.01 -9.84 -4.31
CA PHE A 238 16.03 -10.31 -5.69
C PHE A 238 14.93 -9.62 -6.52
N THR A 239 15.28 -9.27 -7.76
CA THR A 239 14.31 -8.89 -8.79
C THR A 239 13.49 -10.11 -9.24
N LEU A 240 12.34 -9.87 -9.89
CA LEU A 240 11.46 -10.94 -10.36
C LEU A 240 12.16 -11.91 -11.34
N ASP A 241 13.00 -11.39 -12.23
CA ASP A 241 13.81 -12.19 -13.17
C ASP A 241 14.86 -13.05 -12.44
N GLN A 242 15.50 -12.50 -11.40
CA GLN A 242 16.43 -13.25 -10.56
C GLN A 242 15.73 -14.37 -9.78
N LEU A 243 14.50 -14.15 -9.28
CA LEU A 243 13.71 -15.18 -8.61
C LEU A 243 13.29 -16.30 -9.57
N GLN A 244 12.87 -15.98 -10.80
CA GLN A 244 12.53 -16.98 -11.81
C GLN A 244 13.74 -17.85 -12.20
N LYS A 245 14.91 -17.22 -12.39
CA LYS A 245 16.17 -17.91 -12.67
C LYS A 245 16.60 -18.80 -11.50
N ALA A 246 16.50 -18.29 -10.27
CA ALA A 246 16.77 -19.06 -9.06
C ALA A 246 15.87 -20.30 -8.94
N GLY A 247 14.56 -20.13 -9.14
CA GLY A 247 13.61 -21.25 -9.11
C GLY A 247 13.89 -22.32 -10.18
N SER A 248 14.28 -21.90 -11.39
CA SER A 248 14.68 -22.82 -12.47
C SER A 248 15.93 -23.64 -12.12
N VAL A 249 16.94 -23.01 -11.52
CA VAL A 249 18.19 -23.68 -11.09
C VAL A 249 17.92 -24.67 -9.97
N LEU A 250 17.19 -24.27 -8.92
CA LEU A 250 16.88 -25.12 -7.77
C LEU A 250 16.03 -26.34 -8.16
N THR A 251 15.03 -26.14 -9.03
CA THR A 251 14.22 -27.26 -9.56
C THR A 251 15.08 -28.29 -10.30
N LYS A 252 16.06 -27.84 -11.11
CA LYS A 252 17.01 -28.75 -11.78
C LYS A 252 17.88 -29.51 -10.78
N TRP A 253 18.32 -28.85 -9.70
CA TRP A 253 19.13 -29.49 -8.66
C TRP A 253 18.36 -30.56 -7.89
N ILE A 254 17.11 -30.27 -7.51
CA ILE A 254 16.22 -31.21 -6.83
C ILE A 254 15.95 -32.42 -7.73
N ARG A 255 15.61 -32.20 -9.00
CA ARG A 255 15.41 -33.29 -9.96
C ARG A 255 16.65 -34.20 -10.07
N LYS A 256 17.83 -33.61 -10.26
CA LYS A 256 19.09 -34.38 -10.33
C LYS A 256 19.38 -35.14 -9.03
N ALA A 257 19.03 -34.57 -7.87
CA ALA A 257 19.21 -35.22 -6.59
C ALA A 257 18.25 -36.39 -6.34
N ASN A 258 17.08 -36.42 -6.98
CA ASN A 258 16.15 -37.55 -6.95
C ASN A 258 16.53 -38.67 -7.93
N GLU A 259 17.29 -38.34 -8.97
CA GLU A 259 17.81 -39.30 -9.96
C GLU A 259 19.16 -39.94 -9.54
N SER A 260 19.75 -39.50 -8.42
CA SER A 260 21.06 -39.97 -7.88
C SER A 260 20.88 -40.73 -6.58
#